data_AF-A0A2E9VWC7-F1
#
_entry.id   AF-A0A2E9VWC7-F1
#
_cell.length_a   1.000
_cell.length_b   1.000
_cell.length_c   1.000
_cell.angle_alpha   90.00
_cell.angle_beta   90.00
_cell.angle_gamma   90.00
#
_symmetry.space_group_name_H-M   'P 1'
#
loop_
_entity.id
_entity.type
_entity.pdbx_description
1 polymer ?
#
loop_
_entity_poly.entity_id
_entity_poly.type
_entity_poly.pdbx_seq_one_letter_code
_entity_poly.pdbx_strand_id
1 'polypeptide(L)' 'MNPEIQRSEMRKQISIFVPMSDWKKIRHEAARNRIPMTELCRRWMRPELERLQEGRQASHGN' A
#
# COMPACT_ATOMS: atom_id res chain seq x y z
N MET A 1 -8.76 4.34 32.80
CA MET A 1 -8.93 5.08 31.52
C MET A 1 -7.54 5.21 30.92
N ASN A 2 -7.22 4.41 29.89
CA ASN A 2 -5.86 4.38 29.31
C ASN A 2 -5.82 5.34 28.11
N PRO A 3 -4.94 6.36 28.10
CA PRO A 3 -4.96 7.43 27.10
C PRO A 3 -4.21 7.09 25.80
N GLU A 4 -3.79 5.84 25.62
CA GLU A 4 -3.23 5.37 24.36
C GLU A 4 -4.36 5.08 23.38
N ILE A 5 -4.89 6.15 22.80
CA ILE A 5 -5.41 6.10 21.44
C ILE A 5 -4.21 5.64 20.60
N GLN A 6 -4.04 4.31 20.45
CA GLN A 6 -3.48 3.75 19.23
C GLN A 6 -4.21 4.51 18.14
N ARG A 7 -3.51 5.42 17.44
CA ARG A 7 -4.03 6.02 16.23
C ARG A 7 -4.27 4.83 15.31
N SER A 8 -5.47 4.26 15.36
CA SER A 8 -5.96 3.27 14.42
C SER A 8 -5.56 3.84 13.06
N GLU A 9 -4.60 3.18 12.40
CA GLU A 9 -4.03 3.71 11.17
C GLU A 9 -5.18 4.10 10.26
N MET A 10 -5.36 5.39 10.01
CA MET A 10 -6.50 5.87 9.26
C MET A 10 -6.39 5.30 7.85
N ARG A 11 -7.24 4.33 7.53
CA ARG A 11 -7.22 3.66 6.22
C ARG A 11 -8.05 4.49 5.23
N LYS A 12 -7.44 4.81 4.10
CA LYS A 12 -8.14 5.44 2.97
C LYS A 12 -8.30 4.43 1.83
N GLN A 13 -9.50 4.36 1.27
CA GLN A 13 -9.72 3.68 -0.01
C GLN A 13 -9.29 4.61 -1.15
N ILE A 14 -8.53 4.08 -2.10
CA ILE A 14 -8.11 4.80 -3.30
C ILE A 14 -8.61 4.07 -4.55
N SER A 15 -8.92 4.84 -5.58
CA SER A 15 -9.23 4.33 -6.91
C SER A 15 -8.05 4.66 -7.83
N ILE A 16 -7.61 3.69 -8.63
CA ILE A 16 -6.57 3.87 -9.64
C ILE A 16 -7.12 3.49 -11.00
N PHE A 17 -6.73 4.25 -12.04
CA PHE A 17 -7.02 3.91 -13.42
C PHE A 17 -5.81 3.20 -14.02
N VAL A 18 -6.03 2.03 -14.61
CA VAL A 18 -5.00 1.25 -15.30
C VAL A 18 -5.56 0.66 -16.60
N PRO A 19 -4.73 0.35 -17.60
CA PRO A 19 -5.17 -0.39 -18.77
C PRO A 19 -5.84 -1.71 -18.38
N MET A 20 -6.85 -2.13 -19.13
CA MET A 20 -7.57 -3.38 -18.89
C MET A 20 -6.63 -4.60 -18.90
N SER A 21 -5.58 -4.57 -19.73
CA SER A 21 -4.55 -5.60 -19.79
C SER A 21 -3.82 -5.77 -18.45
N ASP A 22 -3.50 -4.67 -17.78
CA ASP A 22 -2.74 -4.69 -16.53
C ASP A 22 -3.65 -5.04 -15.36
N TRP A 23 -4.88 -4.55 -15.35
CA TRP A 23 -5.90 -5.01 -14.38
C TRP A 23 -6.07 -6.53 -14.42
N LYS A 24 -6.13 -7.12 -15.62
CA LYS A 24 -6.20 -8.59 -15.78
C LYS A 24 -4.98 -9.26 -15.17
N LYS A 25 -3.75 -8.78 -15.43
CA LYS A 25 -2.53 -9.36 -14.85
C LYS A 25 -2.57 -9.32 -13.31
N ILE A 26 -2.93 -8.18 -12.72
CA ILE A 26 -3.04 -8.01 -11.26
C ILE A 26 -4.05 -8.99 -10.69
N ARG A 27 -5.22 -9.13 -11.33
CA ARG A 27 -6.27 -10.06 -10.89
C ARG A 27 -5.81 -11.52 -10.94
N HIS A 28 -5.14 -11.93 -12.01
CA HIS A 28 -4.62 -13.29 -12.14
C HIS A 28 -3.57 -13.61 -11.08
N GLU A 29 -2.66 -12.67 -10.80
CA GLU A 29 -1.62 -12.88 -9.79
C GLU A 29 -2.23 -12.98 -8.39
N ALA A 30 -3.24 -12.18 -8.07
CA ALA A 30 -3.96 -12.28 -6.80
C ALA A 30 -4.62 -13.67 -6.65
N ALA A 31 -5.25 -14.16 -7.72
CA ALA A 31 -5.84 -15.50 -7.75
C ALA A 31 -4.79 -16.61 -7.59
N ARG A 32 -3.64 -16.50 -8.27
CA ARG A 32 -2.52 -17.45 -8.18
C ARG A 32 -2.01 -17.59 -6.74
N ASN A 33 -1.94 -16.47 -6.01
CA ASN A 33 -1.50 -16.43 -4.61
C ASN A 33 -2.63 -16.67 -3.60
N ARG A 34 -3.89 -16.84 -4.05
CA ARG A 34 -5.07 -17.02 -3.21
C ARG A 34 -5.26 -15.89 -2.17
N ILE A 35 -4.99 -14.65 -2.57
CA ILE A 35 -5.15 -13.46 -1.72
C ILE A 35 -6.05 -12.41 -2.40
N PRO A 36 -6.67 -11.50 -1.63
CA PRO A 36 -7.39 -10.37 -2.21
C PRO A 36 -6.47 -9.47 -3.05
N MET A 37 -6.99 -8.89 -4.14
CA MET A 37 -6.22 -7.94 -4.97
C MET A 37 -5.67 -6.76 -4.16
N THR A 38 -6.43 -6.27 -3.18
CA THR A 38 -6.00 -5.18 -2.30
C THR A 38 -4.78 -5.54 -1.46
N GLU A 39 -4.69 -6.80 -1.01
CA GLU A 39 -3.53 -7.31 -0.27
C GLU A 39 -2.32 -7.44 -1.18
N LEU A 40 -2.50 -7.96 -2.40
CA LEU A 40 -1.42 -8.00 -3.40
C LEU A 40 -0.87 -6.60 -3.68
N CYS A 41 -1.75 -5.63 -3.97
CA CYS A 41 -1.33 -4.24 -4.22
C CYS A 41 -0.59 -3.64 -3.02
N ARG A 42 -1.02 -3.89 -1.79
CA ARG A 42 -0.29 -3.42 -0.58
C ARG A 42 1.11 -4.00 -0.49
N ARG A 43 1.27 -5.30 -0.75
CA ARG A 43 2.58 -5.97 -0.74
C ARG A 43 3.52 -5.36 -1.78
N TRP A 44 3.01 -5.05 -2.97
CA TRP A 44 3.80 -4.42 -4.02
C TRP A 44 4.12 -2.95 -3.76
N MET A 45 3.21 -2.21 -3.13
CA MET A 45 3.46 -0.80 -2.80
C MET A 45 4.42 -0.63 -1.61
N ARG A 46 4.46 -1.59 -0.67
CA ARG A 46 5.20 -1.47 0.59
C ARG A 46 6.67 -1.04 0.42
N PRO A 47 7.49 -1.67 -0.44
CA PRO A 47 8.90 -1.28 -0.59
C PRO A 47 9.08 0.17 -1.06
N GLU A 48 8.23 0.62 -1.99
CA GLU A 48 8.28 2.00 -2.48
C GLU A 48 7.82 3.01 -1.41
N LEU A 49 6.82 2.64 -0.60
CA LEU A 49 6.37 3.47 0.52
C LEU A 49 7.46 3.58 1.60
N GLU A 50 8.16 2.49 1.91
CA GLU A 50 9.31 2.48 2.83
C GLU A 50 10.42 3.40 2.32
N ARG A 51 10.79 3.28 1.03
CA ARG A 51 11.78 4.15 0.39
C ARG A 51 11.40 5.64 0.43
N LEU A 52 10.12 5.97 0.24
CA LEU A 52 9.62 7.35 0.33
C LEU A 52 9.68 7.91 1.75
N GLN A 53 9.54 7.07 2.78
CA GLN A 53 9.67 7.49 4.18
C GLN A 53 11.12 7.81 4.53
N GLU A 54 12.07 6.96 4.13
CA GLU A 54 13.51 7.16 4.33
C GLU A 54 14.00 8.45 3.66
N GLY A 55 13.60 8.68 2.39
CA GLY A 55 13.96 9.90 1.66
C GLY A 55 13.40 11.19 2.30
N ARG A 56 12.25 11.12 2.95
CA ARG A 56 11.68 12.24 3.71
C ARG A 56 12.41 12.51 5.02
N GLN A 57 12.88 11.48 5.71
CA GLN A 57 13.66 11.63 6.94
C GLN A 57 15.02 12.28 6.67
N ALA A 58 15.66 11.98 5.54
CA ALA A 58 16.91 12.64 5.12
C ALA A 58 16.74 14.13 4.78
N SER A 59 15.53 14.58 4.46
CA SER A 59 15.25 15.95 3.97
C SER A 59 14.72 16.91 5.04
N HIS A 60 14.42 16.43 6.26
CA HIS A 60 13.90 17.25 7.38
C HIS A 60 14.95 17.44 8.49
N GLY A 61 16.20 17.07 8.26
CA GLY A 61 17.34 17.36 9.12
C GLY A 61 18.26 18.39 8.49
N ASN A 62 17.82 19.65 8.40
CA ASN A 62 18.69 20.82 8.18
C ASN A 62 18.03 22.08 8.75
#